data_AF-A0A355A5W6-F1
#
_entry.id   AF-A0A355A5W6-F1
#
_cell.length_a   1.000
_cell.length_b   1.000
_cell.length_c   1.000
_cell.angle_alpha   90.00
_cell.angle_beta   90.00
_cell.angle_gamma   90.00
#
_symmetry.space_group_name_H-M   'P 1'
#
loop_
_entity.id
_entity.type
_entity.pdbx_description
1 polymer ?
#
loop_
_entity_poly.entity_id
_entity_poly.type
_entity_poly.pdbx_seq_one_letter_code
_entity_poly.pdbx_strand_id
1 'polypeptide(L)'
;AIVIWFAIILGQKSPRLALSWVFGIAFGVVLQKSRFCFTASFRDPVLTGSTSLTKAVIIALAVASVGFAAIQYGAVSKGLPVPGFVSPVGWHVAIGAVIFGIGMVISGG
;
A
#
# COMPACT_ATOMS: atom_id res chain seq x y z
N ALA A 1 -9.05 9.28 -21.08
CA ALA A 1 -8.94 8.63 -22.41
C ALA A 1 -7.74 7.68 -22.50
N ILE A 2 -6.51 8.16 -22.34
CA ILE A 2 -5.28 7.35 -22.49
C ILE A 2 -5.24 6.15 -21.53
N VAL A 3 -5.58 6.34 -20.26
CA VAL A 3 -5.58 5.27 -19.25
C VAL A 3 -6.51 4.11 -19.61
N ILE A 4 -7.71 4.42 -20.13
CA ILE A 4 -8.73 3.43 -20.50
C ILE A 4 -8.31 2.70 -21.78
N TRP A 5 -7.78 3.43 -22.76
CA TRP A 5 -7.29 2.85 -24.00
C TRP A 5 -6.16 1.84 -23.74
N PHE A 6 -5.21 2.20 -22.89
CA PHE A 6 -4.11 1.32 -22.53
C PHE A 6 -4.57 0.10 -21.72
N ALA A 7 -5.58 0.27 -20.84
CA ALA A 7 -6.17 -0.85 -20.10
C ALA A 7 -6.84 -1.88 -21.03
N ILE A 8 -7.51 -1.44 -22.10
CA ILE A 8 -8.14 -2.33 -23.09
C ILE A 8 -7.08 -3.16 -23.82
N ILE A 9 -5.97 -2.53 -24.24
CA ILE A 9 -4.85 -3.22 -24.91
C ILE A 9 -4.21 -4.27 -24.00
N LEU A 10 -3.98 -3.91 -22.73
CA LEU A 10 -3.43 -4.86 -21.75
C LEU A 10 -4.40 -6.01 -21.47
N GLY A 11 -5.70 -5.74 -21.47
CA GLY A 11 -6.75 -6.74 -21.25
C GLY A 11 -6.80 -7.82 -22.33
N GLN A 12 -6.45 -7.46 -23.57
CA GLN A 12 -6.36 -8.43 -24.67
C GLN A 12 -5.20 -9.44 -24.50
N LYS A 13 -4.13 -9.06 -23.79
CA LYS A 13 -3.02 -9.98 -23.48
C LYS A 13 -3.27 -10.77 -22.20
N SER A 14 -3.70 -10.09 -21.13
CA SER A 14 -4.17 -10.77 -19.94
C SER A 14 -5.04 -9.84 -19.08
N PRO A 15 -6.15 -10.35 -18.52
CA PRO A 15 -7.05 -9.54 -17.69
C PRO A 15 -6.38 -9.06 -16.39
N ARG A 16 -5.40 -9.80 -15.87
CA ARG A 16 -4.68 -9.43 -14.65
C ARG A 16 -3.83 -8.17 -14.82
N LEU A 17 -3.17 -8.00 -15.97
CA LEU A 17 -2.35 -6.81 -16.23
C LEU A 17 -3.21 -5.54 -16.31
N ALA A 18 -4.37 -5.61 -16.97
CA ALA A 18 -5.31 -4.50 -17.04
C ALA A 18 -5.82 -4.09 -15.65
N LEU A 19 -6.12 -5.08 -14.79
CA LEU A 19 -6.58 -4.84 -13.43
C LEU A 19 -5.50 -4.14 -12.59
N SER A 20 -4.26 -4.64 -12.62
CA SER A 20 -3.13 -4.03 -11.92
C SER A 20 -2.83 -2.61 -12.41
N TRP A 21 -2.97 -2.35 -13.72
CA TRP A 21 -2.78 -1.03 -14.31
C TRP A 21 -3.81 -0.01 -13.80
N VAL A 22 -5.10 -0.35 -13.89
CA VAL A 22 -6.18 0.52 -13.44
C VAL A 22 -6.09 0.75 -11.93
N PHE A 23 -5.84 -0.31 -11.16
CA PHE A 23 -5.70 -0.20 -9.71
C PHE A 23 -4.50 0.67 -9.31
N GLY A 24 -3.34 0.49 -9.96
CA GLY A 24 -2.14 1.28 -9.69
C GLY A 24 -2.33 2.78 -9.96
N ILE A 25 -2.97 3.13 -11.08
CA ILE A 25 -3.30 4.53 -11.39
C ILE A 25 -4.31 5.09 -10.39
N ALA A 26 -5.38 4.37 -10.10
CA ALA A 26 -6.39 4.81 -9.14
C ALA A 26 -5.76 5.04 -7.75
N PHE A 27 -4.95 4.09 -7.29
CA PHE A 27 -4.23 4.19 -6.02
C PHE A 27 -3.26 5.38 -6.00
N GLY A 28 -2.49 5.60 -7.07
CA GLY A 28 -1.60 6.75 -7.20
C GLY A 28 -2.32 8.10 -7.14
N VAL A 29 -3.49 8.20 -7.80
CA VAL A 29 -4.33 9.41 -7.73
C VAL A 29 -4.82 9.68 -6.32
N VAL A 30 -5.26 8.64 -5.60
CA VAL A 30 -5.68 8.76 -4.19
C VAL A 30 -4.52 9.28 -3.35
N LEU A 31 -3.34 8.65 -3.42
CA LEU A 31 -2.16 9.06 -2.66
C LEU A 31 -1.73 10.52 -2.94
N GLN A 32 -1.76 10.94 -4.21
CA GLN A 32 -1.41 12.30 -4.59
C GLN A 32 -2.40 13.34 -4.04
N LYS A 33 -3.71 13.03 -4.07
CA LYS A 33 -4.75 13.95 -3.60
C LYS A 33 -4.83 14.02 -2.08
N SER A 34 -4.61 12.91 -1.39
CA SER A 34 -4.64 12.86 0.08
C SER A 34 -3.35 13.31 0.74
N ARG A 35 -2.27 13.58 -0.03
CA ARG A 35 -0.93 13.91 0.49
C ARG A 35 -0.49 12.93 1.58
N PHE A 36 -0.72 11.65 1.32
CA PHE A 36 -0.54 10.60 2.31
C PHE A 36 0.96 10.30 2.48
N CYS A 37 1.54 10.77 3.59
CA CYS A 37 2.95 10.56 3.90
C CYS A 37 3.11 9.85 5.26
N PHE A 38 3.75 8.69 5.25
CA PHE A 38 4.04 7.92 6.47
C PHE A 38 5.03 8.65 7.37
N THR A 39 6.10 9.26 6.83
CA THR A 39 7.08 10.03 7.61
C THR A 39 6.41 11.16 8.38
N ALA A 40 5.59 11.95 7.69
CA ALA A 40 4.82 13.05 8.28
C ALA A 40 3.83 12.53 9.34
N SER A 41 3.24 11.35 9.16
CA SER A 41 2.32 10.77 10.15
C SER A 41 2.95 10.48 11.51
N PHE A 42 4.27 10.21 11.57
CA PHE A 42 5.01 10.03 12.82
C PHE A 42 5.60 11.34 13.34
N ARG A 43 6.01 12.23 12.43
CA ARG A 43 6.66 13.50 12.76
C ARG A 43 5.67 14.57 13.24
N ASP A 44 4.54 14.71 12.56
CA ASP A 44 3.62 15.83 12.73
C ASP A 44 2.94 15.89 14.11
N PRO A 45 2.57 14.77 14.76
CA PRO A 45 2.06 14.80 16.15
C PRO A 45 3.06 15.36 17.14
N VAL A 46 4.35 15.10 16.92
CA VAL A 46 5.43 15.52 17.83
C VAL A 46 5.82 16.98 17.58
N LEU A 47 5.91 17.40 16.30
CA LEU A 47 6.39 18.73 15.94
C LEU A 47 5.31 19.80 15.83
N THR A 48 4.12 19.45 15.35
CA THR A 48 3.04 20.42 15.08
C THR A 48 1.78 20.16 15.89
N GLY A 49 1.71 19.04 16.63
CA GLY A 49 0.52 18.59 17.35
C GLY A 49 -0.61 18.08 16.44
N SER A 50 -0.42 18.10 15.12
CA SER A 50 -1.41 17.61 14.16
C SER A 50 -1.42 16.09 14.12
N THR A 51 -2.60 15.49 14.32
CA THR A 51 -2.80 14.03 14.29
C THR A 51 -3.58 13.54 13.07
N SER A 52 -3.85 14.43 12.11
CA SER A 52 -4.69 14.12 10.94
C SER A 52 -4.12 12.96 10.12
N LEU A 53 -2.83 13.03 9.75
CA LEU A 53 -2.16 11.98 8.98
C LEU A 53 -2.00 10.69 9.79
N THR A 54 -1.68 10.79 11.07
CA THR A 54 -1.56 9.63 11.98
C THR A 54 -2.88 8.87 12.08
N LYS A 55 -3.99 9.57 12.27
CA LYS A 55 -5.33 8.98 12.27
C LYS A 55 -5.65 8.32 10.93
N ALA A 56 -5.32 8.98 9.82
CA ALA A 56 -5.53 8.42 8.49
C ALA A 56 -4.74 7.10 8.28
N VAL A 57 -3.49 7.04 8.74
CA VAL A 57 -2.65 5.84 8.67
C VAL A 57 -3.23 4.70 9.52
N ILE A 58 -3.64 4.98 10.76
CA ILE A 58 -4.23 3.96 11.64
C ILE A 58 -5.53 3.41 11.04
N ILE A 59 -6.40 4.27 10.51
CA ILE A 59 -7.64 3.85 9.86
C ILE A 59 -7.33 3.01 8.62
N ALA A 60 -6.38 3.44 7.78
CA ALA A 60 -5.97 2.69 6.60
C ALA A 60 -5.43 1.30 6.97
N LEU A 61 -4.61 1.20 8.01
CA LEU A 61 -4.09 -0.07 8.52
C LEU A 61 -5.22 -0.96 9.05
N ALA A 62 -6.16 -0.41 9.83
CA ALA A 62 -7.29 -1.17 10.36
C ALA A 62 -8.18 -1.73 9.24
N VAL A 63 -8.53 -0.91 8.26
CA VAL A 63 -9.33 -1.34 7.10
C VAL A 63 -8.59 -2.39 6.28
N ALA A 64 -7.29 -2.20 6.04
CA ALA A 64 -6.47 -3.19 5.33
C ALA A 64 -6.40 -4.52 6.09
N SER A 65 -6.12 -4.49 7.40
CA SER A 65 -6.07 -5.69 8.24
C SER A 65 -7.38 -6.47 8.22
N VAL A 66 -8.52 -5.79 8.40
CA VAL A 66 -9.85 -6.45 8.36
C VAL A 66 -10.15 -6.99 6.95
N GLY A 67 -9.85 -6.22 5.90
CA GLY A 67 -10.06 -6.66 4.51
C GLY A 67 -9.24 -7.90 4.15
N PHE A 68 -7.94 -7.91 4.49
CA PHE A 68 -7.09 -9.07 4.27
C PHE A 68 -7.48 -10.26 5.14
N ALA A 69 -7.90 -10.04 6.39
CA ALA A 69 -8.38 -11.11 7.26
C ALA A 69 -9.63 -11.78 6.68
N ALA A 70 -10.59 -10.99 6.17
CA ALA A 70 -11.80 -11.53 5.54
C ALA A 70 -11.49 -12.38 4.30
N ILE A 71 -10.55 -11.93 3.46
CA ILE A 71 -10.11 -12.68 2.26
C ILE A 71 -9.43 -13.99 2.67
N GLN A 72 -8.52 -13.94 3.64
CA GLN A 72 -7.79 -15.13 4.11
C GLN A 72 -8.73 -16.13 4.79
N TYR A 73 -9.64 -15.65 5.64
CA TYR A 73 -10.65 -16.50 6.28
C TYR A 73 -11.53 -17.19 5.24
N GLY A 74 -12.01 -16.45 4.23
CA GLY A 74 -12.79 -17.02 3.14
C GLY A 74 -12.04 -18.09 2.32
N ALA A 75 -10.72 -17.98 2.20
CA ALA A 75 -9.90 -19.00 1.56
C ALA A 75 -9.78 -20.26 2.44
N VAL A 76 -9.49 -20.09 3.74
CA VAL A 76 -9.38 -21.20 4.70
C VAL A 76 -10.70 -21.96 4.83
N SER A 77 -11.83 -21.26 4.93
CA SER A 77 -13.16 -21.89 4.99
C SER A 77 -13.51 -22.71 3.74
N LYS A 78 -12.87 -22.41 2.59
CA LYS A 78 -13.01 -23.16 1.34
C LYS A 78 -11.94 -24.25 1.17
N GLY A 79 -11.07 -24.46 2.16
CA GLY A 79 -9.94 -25.39 2.08
C GLY A 79 -8.86 -24.99 1.09
N LEU A 80 -8.84 -23.72 0.65
CA LEU A 80 -7.85 -23.19 -0.29
C LEU A 80 -6.61 -22.68 0.48
N PRO A 81 -5.42 -22.67 -0.16
CA PRO A 81 -4.22 -22.11 0.45
C PRO A 81 -4.45 -20.64 0.80
N VAL A 82 -3.94 -20.22 1.97
CA VAL A 82 -4.08 -18.86 2.47
C VAL A 82 -3.35 -17.91 1.52
N PRO A 83 -4.06 -16.97 0.87
CA PRO A 83 -3.42 -16.00 0.00
C PRO A 83 -2.67 -14.96 0.85
N GLY A 84 -1.37 -14.82 0.63
CA GLY A 84 -0.54 -13.82 1.30
C GLY A 84 0.94 -14.03 1.01
N PHE A 85 1.70 -12.94 1.03
CA PHE A 85 3.16 -12.97 0.92
C PHE A 85 3.77 -12.74 2.31
N VAL A 86 3.70 -13.75 3.16
CA VAL A 86 4.32 -13.72 4.49
C VAL A 86 5.71 -14.34 4.38
N SER A 87 6.72 -13.49 4.32
CA SER A 87 8.13 -13.90 4.33
C SER A 87 8.70 -13.81 5.74
N PRO A 88 9.67 -14.68 6.12
CA PRO A 88 10.33 -14.60 7.42
C PRO A 88 10.99 -13.24 7.63
N VAL A 89 10.74 -12.63 8.79
CA VAL A 89 11.49 -11.45 9.23
C VAL A 89 12.89 -11.89 9.62
N GLY A 90 13.90 -11.23 9.06
CA GLY A 90 15.30 -11.53 9.30
C GLY A 90 16.15 -10.26 9.31
N TRP A 91 17.46 -10.42 9.55
CA TRP A 91 18.38 -9.28 9.69
C TRP A 91 18.43 -8.36 8.47
N HIS A 92 18.21 -8.92 7.28
CA HIS A 92 18.10 -8.19 6.01
C HIS A 92 17.00 -7.13 6.03
N VAL A 93 15.89 -7.38 6.74
CA VAL A 93 14.78 -6.42 6.86
C VAL A 93 15.22 -5.19 7.66
N ALA A 94 15.95 -5.39 8.76
CA ALA A 94 16.47 -4.29 9.57
C ALA A 94 17.46 -3.41 8.77
N ILE A 95 18.40 -4.04 8.07
CA ILE A 95 19.36 -3.32 7.21
C ILE A 95 18.63 -2.57 6.10
N GLY A 96 17.70 -3.22 5.40
CA GLY A 96 16.92 -2.61 4.33
C GLY A 96 16.07 -1.44 4.82
N ALA A 97 15.44 -1.56 6.00
CA ALA A 97 14.64 -0.50 6.60
C ALA A 97 15.48 0.74 6.94
N VAL A 98 16.70 0.57 7.44
CA VAL A 98 17.62 1.70 7.74
C VAL A 98 18.05 2.41 6.45
N ILE A 99 18.49 1.65 5.44
CA ILE A 99 18.91 2.22 4.15
C ILE A 99 17.74 2.96 3.48
N PHE A 100 16.55 2.33 3.47
CA PHE A 100 15.33 2.94 2.93
C PHE A 100 14.95 4.22 3.69
N GLY A 101 15.02 4.21 5.02
CA GLY A 101 14.78 5.37 5.87
C GLY A 101 15.70 6.55 5.55
N ILE A 102 17.00 6.29 5.42
CA ILE A 102 17.98 7.31 5.03
C ILE A 102 17.65 7.88 3.64
N GLY A 103 17.35 7.02 2.67
CA GLY A 103 16.97 7.43 1.32
C GLY A 103 15.70 8.30 1.29
N MET A 104 14.69 7.95 2.10
CA MET A 104 13.47 8.75 2.21
C MET A 104 13.76 10.17 2.71
N VAL A 105 14.56 10.31 3.78
CA VAL A 105 14.88 11.64 4.34
C VAL A 105 15.66 12.50 3.34
N ILE A 106 16.65 11.94 2.64
CA ILE A 106 17.43 12.67 1.63
C ILE A 106 16.56 13.11 0.45
N SER A 107 15.57 12.31 0.07
CA SER A 107 14.67 12.62 -1.05
C SER A 107 13.55 13.62 -0.69
N GLY A 108 13.52 14.12 0.56
CA GLY A 108 12.47 15.02 1.04
C GLY A 108 11.13 14.32 1.33
N GLY A 109 11.18 13.04 1.70
CA GLY A 109 10.02 12.24 2.07
C GLY A 109 9.41 12.57 3.43
#